data_AF-A0A3E0PB20-F1
#
_entry.id   AF-A0A3E0PB20-F1
#
_cell.length_a   1.000
_cell.length_b   1.000
_cell.length_c   1.000
_cell.angle_alpha   90.00
_cell.angle_beta   90.00
_cell.angle_gamma   90.00
#
_symmetry.space_group_name_H-M   'P 1'
#
loop_
_entity.id
_entity.type
_entity.pdbx_description
1 polymer ?
#
loop_
_entity_poly.entity_id
_entity_poly.type
_entity_poly.pdbx_seq_one_letter_code
_entity_poly.pdbx_strand_id
1 'polypeptide(L)'
;MRKTHPLFLSAGLIALLFFVLAGVSFPQDQPFSINVSPLDKPESPVMDYAGVMDETTRTRIAQKIIDFSESSDPRVEMGVAVIRTTGGRDIFDYSLAVARGWGIGSTEDDNPGLLLLVAIEDRKYFTQVSNDLGDELPDGLVGSLQRQLLVPAFRAGDYGKGIEDTIDAYIETVKAAQSGLPVTASTPERVYERDYNFLSSGFARFICCLAIVLFLIAIAYANNRGGGGGRGGGGGGGIDGGDVLALILAGLLNSGSSGGSSSGWSSGGSSDWSGGGGWGGFGGGGSFGGGGAGGGW
;
A
#
# COMPACT_ATOMS: atom_id res chain seq x y z
N MET A 1 61.83 -54.63 -11.19
CA MET A 1 61.65 -53.74 -12.35
C MET A 1 60.42 -52.86 -12.12
N ARG A 2 60.44 -51.64 -12.65
CA ARG A 2 59.80 -50.42 -12.14
C ARG A 2 58.25 -50.38 -12.23
N LYS A 3 57.68 -49.67 -11.27
CA LYS A 3 56.29 -49.20 -11.13
C LYS A 3 55.89 -48.23 -12.27
N THR A 4 54.73 -48.42 -12.88
CA THR A 4 53.78 -47.42 -13.45
C THR A 4 52.52 -48.24 -13.86
N HIS A 5 51.24 -47.89 -13.66
CA HIS A 5 50.48 -46.64 -13.66
C HIS A 5 49.16 -46.81 -12.87
N PRO A 6 48.73 -45.82 -12.06
CA PRO A 6 47.31 -45.53 -11.92
C PRO A 6 47.10 -44.01 -12.07
N LEU A 7 47.20 -43.50 -13.31
CA LEU A 7 46.98 -42.08 -13.60
C LEU A 7 45.86 -41.82 -14.61
N PHE A 8 45.36 -42.86 -15.28
CA PHE A 8 44.36 -42.69 -16.35
C PHE A 8 42.91 -42.71 -15.87
N LEU A 9 42.61 -43.33 -14.73
CA LEU A 9 41.24 -43.37 -14.20
C LEU A 9 40.82 -42.06 -13.48
N SER A 10 41.78 -41.34 -12.89
CA SER A 10 41.52 -40.07 -12.19
C SER A 10 41.35 -38.89 -13.15
N ALA A 11 42.07 -38.89 -14.28
CA ALA A 11 41.98 -37.82 -15.28
C ALA A 11 40.60 -37.74 -15.96
N GLY A 12 39.97 -38.89 -16.24
CA GLY A 12 38.63 -38.93 -16.84
C GLY A 12 37.53 -38.46 -15.89
N LEU A 13 37.66 -38.74 -14.59
CA LEU A 13 36.68 -38.34 -13.58
C LEU A 13 36.77 -36.84 -13.26
N ILE A 14 37.98 -36.27 -13.30
CA ILE A 14 38.21 -34.81 -13.16
C ILE A 14 37.68 -34.06 -14.39
N ALA A 15 37.88 -34.59 -15.60
CA ALA A 15 37.34 -33.99 -16.83
C ALA A 15 35.80 -34.00 -16.88
N LEU A 16 35.17 -35.07 -16.36
CA LEU A 16 33.72 -35.17 -16.28
C LEU A 16 33.14 -34.24 -15.19
N LEU A 17 33.85 -34.04 -14.08
CA LEU A 17 33.48 -33.06 -13.04
C LEU A 17 33.57 -31.61 -13.57
N PHE A 18 34.56 -31.31 -14.42
CA PHE A 18 34.71 -30.01 -15.08
C PHE A 18 33.60 -29.74 -16.11
N PHE A 19 33.15 -30.77 -16.84
CA PHE A 19 32.06 -30.66 -17.81
C PHE A 19 30.70 -30.46 -17.12
N VAL A 20 30.49 -31.05 -15.95
CA VAL A 20 29.28 -30.85 -15.13
C VAL A 20 29.26 -29.45 -14.48
N LEU A 21 30.41 -28.88 -14.10
CA LEU A 21 30.47 -27.50 -13.58
C LEU A 21 30.30 -26.42 -14.66
N ALA A 22 30.65 -26.69 -15.92
CA ALA A 22 30.54 -25.73 -17.01
C ALA A 22 29.10 -25.54 -17.54
N GLY A 23 28.15 -26.40 -17.14
CA GLY A 23 26.75 -26.31 -17.54
C GLY A 23 25.86 -25.45 -16.64
N VAL A 24 26.41 -24.89 -15.56
CA VAL A 24 25.65 -23.99 -14.68
C VAL A 24 25.62 -22.60 -15.30
N SER A 25 24.75 -22.43 -16.29
CA SER A 25 24.39 -21.10 -16.78
C SER A 25 23.69 -20.36 -15.64
N PHE A 26 24.43 -19.50 -14.95
CA PHE A 26 23.79 -18.51 -14.09
C PHE A 26 22.89 -17.66 -14.97
N PRO A 27 21.59 -17.47 -14.63
CA PRO A 27 20.78 -16.49 -15.30
C PRO A 27 21.52 -15.15 -15.19
N GLN A 28 22.04 -14.67 -16.31
CA GLN A 28 22.57 -13.31 -16.40
C GLN A 28 21.36 -12.41 -16.14
N ASP A 29 21.35 -11.73 -15.00
CA ASP A 29 20.43 -10.64 -14.73
C ASP A 29 20.56 -9.67 -15.90
N GLN A 30 19.57 -9.68 -16.80
CA GLN A 30 19.51 -8.70 -17.88
C GLN A 30 19.49 -7.34 -17.21
N PRO A 31 20.37 -6.40 -17.62
CA PRO A 31 20.34 -5.07 -17.04
C PRO A 31 18.93 -4.49 -17.25
N PHE A 32 18.29 -4.10 -16.14
CA PHE A 32 16.96 -3.52 -16.19
C PHE A 32 16.99 -2.25 -17.05
N SER A 33 16.04 -2.13 -17.97
CA SER A 33 15.88 -0.99 -18.83
C SER A 33 14.44 -0.51 -18.76
N ILE A 34 14.25 0.78 -18.52
CA ILE A 34 12.92 1.40 -18.49
C ILE A 34 12.24 1.44 -19.87
N ASN A 35 12.99 1.14 -20.93
CA ASN A 35 12.48 1.12 -22.30
C ASN A 35 12.07 -0.29 -22.75
N VAL A 36 12.20 -1.29 -21.88
CA VAL A 36 11.77 -2.67 -22.15
C VAL A 36 10.86 -3.11 -21.01
N SER A 37 9.60 -3.41 -21.33
CA SER A 37 8.67 -3.90 -20.32
C SER A 37 9.16 -5.25 -19.76
N PRO A 38 9.18 -5.41 -18.42
CA PRO A 38 9.46 -6.69 -17.77
C PRO A 38 8.28 -7.67 -17.86
N LEU A 39 7.12 -7.23 -18.36
CA LEU A 39 5.90 -8.02 -18.57
C LEU A 39 5.59 -8.14 -20.06
N ASP A 40 4.98 -9.25 -20.44
CA ASP A 40 4.48 -9.47 -21.81
C ASP A 40 3.40 -8.44 -22.17
N LYS A 41 3.16 -8.29 -23.48
CA LYS A 41 2.08 -7.44 -23.99
C LYS A 41 0.75 -7.92 -23.41
N PRO A 42 -0.10 -7.02 -22.88
CA PRO A 42 -1.32 -7.42 -22.21
C PRO A 42 -2.33 -7.97 -23.21
N GLU A 43 -2.97 -9.08 -22.85
CA GLU A 43 -4.11 -9.65 -23.59
C GLU A 43 -5.45 -9.04 -23.12
N SER A 44 -5.43 -8.35 -21.98
CA SER A 44 -6.57 -7.73 -21.32
C SER A 44 -6.12 -6.47 -20.57
N PRO A 45 -6.99 -5.46 -20.36
CA PRO A 45 -6.67 -4.30 -19.52
C PRO A 45 -6.32 -4.65 -18.07
N VAL A 46 -6.67 -5.85 -17.60
CA VAL A 46 -6.36 -6.32 -16.25
C VAL A 46 -5.54 -7.60 -16.33
N MET A 47 -4.28 -7.52 -15.91
CA MET A 47 -3.35 -8.65 -15.85
C MET A 47 -3.01 -8.97 -14.39
N ASP A 48 -3.42 -10.14 -13.91
CA ASP A 48 -3.10 -10.63 -12.56
C ASP A 48 -2.12 -11.80 -12.61
N TYR A 49 -0.83 -11.48 -12.50
CA TYR A 49 0.28 -12.42 -12.42
C TYR A 49 0.49 -12.95 -10.99
N ALA A 50 -0.14 -12.35 -9.98
CA ALA A 50 -0.04 -12.76 -8.58
C ALA A 50 -1.10 -13.81 -8.19
N GLY A 51 -2.20 -13.88 -8.94
CA GLY A 51 -3.32 -14.79 -8.67
C GLY A 51 -4.10 -14.41 -7.43
N VAL A 52 -4.24 -13.10 -7.16
CA VAL A 52 -4.93 -12.57 -5.97
C VAL A 52 -6.37 -12.15 -6.25
N MET A 53 -6.80 -12.13 -7.52
CA MET A 53 -8.17 -11.84 -7.93
C MET A 53 -8.82 -13.06 -8.59
N ASP A 54 -10.07 -13.32 -8.23
CA ASP A 54 -10.89 -14.29 -8.92
C ASP A 54 -11.26 -13.81 -10.34
N GLU A 55 -11.61 -14.76 -11.20
CA GLU A 55 -11.90 -14.49 -12.62
C GLU A 55 -13.10 -13.57 -12.83
N THR A 56 -14.11 -13.66 -11.96
CA THR A 56 -15.32 -12.83 -12.05
C THR A 56 -14.99 -11.38 -11.78
N THR A 57 -14.21 -11.12 -10.73
CA THR A 57 -13.74 -9.77 -10.39
C THR A 57 -12.86 -9.20 -11.49
N ARG A 58 -11.89 -9.99 -11.98
CA ARG A 58 -11.00 -9.58 -13.07
C ARG A 58 -11.77 -9.20 -14.34
N THR A 59 -12.69 -10.05 -14.78
CA THR A 59 -13.51 -9.81 -15.96
C THR A 59 -14.38 -8.57 -15.81
N ARG A 60 -14.97 -8.36 -14.62
CA ARG A 60 -15.81 -7.20 -14.33
C ARG A 60 -15.02 -5.89 -14.37
N ILE A 61 -13.83 -5.86 -13.77
CA ILE A 61 -12.94 -4.68 -13.83
C ILE A 61 -12.52 -4.43 -15.29
N ALA A 62 -12.10 -5.47 -16.01
CA ALA A 62 -11.72 -5.36 -17.42
C ALA A 62 -12.87 -4.80 -18.28
N GLN A 63 -14.10 -5.28 -18.09
CA GLN A 63 -15.26 -4.79 -18.83
C GLN A 63 -15.53 -3.31 -18.55
N LYS A 64 -15.46 -2.88 -17.27
CA LYS A 64 -15.61 -1.46 -16.90
C LYS A 64 -14.58 -0.56 -17.59
N ILE A 65 -13.33 -1.03 -17.65
CA ILE A 65 -12.25 -0.32 -18.33
C ILE A 65 -12.51 -0.22 -19.84
N ILE A 66 -12.93 -1.32 -20.47
CA ILE A 66 -13.26 -1.36 -21.91
C ILE A 66 -14.42 -0.41 -22.21
N ASP A 67 -15.52 -0.53 -21.47
CA ASP A 67 -16.72 0.30 -21.65
C ASP A 67 -16.40 1.79 -21.51
N PHE A 68 -15.55 2.14 -20.54
CA PHE A 68 -15.10 3.53 -20.35
C PHE A 68 -14.20 4.01 -21.49
N SER A 69 -13.22 3.21 -21.90
CA SER A 69 -12.33 3.55 -23.02
C SER A 69 -13.12 3.75 -24.31
N GLU A 70 -14.13 2.92 -24.58
CA GLU A 70 -14.97 3.02 -25.78
C GLU A 70 -15.94 4.20 -25.76
N SER A 71 -16.33 4.68 -24.57
CA SER A 71 -17.28 5.78 -24.41
C SER A 71 -16.62 7.16 -24.18
N SER A 72 -15.30 7.23 -24.03
CA SER A 72 -14.56 8.47 -23.82
C SER A 72 -14.09 9.09 -25.14
N ASP A 73 -14.10 10.42 -25.21
CA ASP A 73 -13.58 11.21 -26.32
C ASP A 73 -12.82 12.43 -25.76
N PRO A 74 -11.48 12.51 -25.91
CA PRO A 74 -10.60 11.51 -26.51
C PRO A 74 -10.60 10.17 -25.75
N ARG A 75 -10.28 9.08 -26.45
CA ARG A 75 -10.25 7.72 -25.89
C ARG A 75 -9.21 7.65 -24.76
N VAL A 76 -9.64 7.23 -23.57
CA VAL A 76 -8.76 7.02 -22.42
C VAL A 76 -8.31 5.57 -22.34
N GLU A 77 -7.00 5.32 -22.22
CA GLU A 77 -6.41 4.00 -22.06
C GLU A 77 -6.09 3.72 -20.59
N MET A 78 -6.66 2.66 -20.02
CA MET A 78 -6.46 2.31 -18.62
C MET A 78 -5.99 0.87 -18.50
N GLY A 79 -5.00 0.64 -17.64
CA GLY A 79 -4.47 -0.69 -17.37
C GLY A 79 -4.29 -0.98 -15.88
N VAL A 80 -4.38 -2.26 -15.52
CA VAL A 80 -4.06 -2.79 -14.20
C VAL A 80 -3.09 -3.97 -14.34
N ALA A 81 -1.97 -3.89 -13.63
CA ALA A 81 -0.99 -4.97 -13.54
C ALA A 81 -0.78 -5.37 -12.07
N VAL A 82 -1.08 -6.61 -11.73
CA VAL A 82 -0.82 -7.16 -10.39
C VAL A 82 0.28 -8.21 -10.50
N ILE A 83 1.40 -7.95 -9.82
CA ILE A 83 2.58 -8.81 -9.81
C ILE A 83 2.91 -9.27 -8.40
N ARG A 84 3.68 -10.35 -8.29
CA ARG A 84 4.15 -10.84 -7.00
C ARG A 84 5.15 -9.88 -6.38
N THR A 85 6.22 -9.57 -7.09
CA THR A 85 7.31 -8.69 -6.63
C THR A 85 7.96 -8.00 -7.83
N THR A 86 8.52 -6.83 -7.59
CA THR A 86 9.41 -6.12 -8.53
C THR A 86 10.82 -6.74 -8.61
N GLY A 87 11.15 -7.64 -7.68
CA GLY A 87 12.49 -8.21 -7.52
C GLY A 87 13.48 -7.23 -6.87
N GLY A 88 13.00 -6.36 -5.98
CA GLY A 88 13.83 -5.34 -5.32
C GLY A 88 14.05 -4.06 -6.14
N ARG A 89 13.38 -3.94 -7.29
CA ARG A 89 13.39 -2.72 -8.11
C ARG A 89 12.45 -1.66 -7.52
N ASP A 90 12.68 -0.41 -7.89
CA ASP A 90 11.74 0.64 -7.51
C ASP A 90 10.41 0.47 -8.27
N ILE A 91 9.30 0.67 -7.56
CA ILE A 91 7.95 0.45 -8.10
C ILE A 91 7.59 1.50 -9.16
N PHE A 92 8.14 2.71 -9.06
CA PHE A 92 7.98 3.75 -10.07
C PHE A 92 8.65 3.33 -11.36
N ASP A 93 9.95 2.98 -11.32
CA ASP A 93 10.71 2.59 -12.51
C ASP A 93 10.12 1.33 -13.17
N TYR A 94 9.73 0.34 -12.35
CA TYR A 94 9.10 -0.88 -12.85
C TYR A 94 7.77 -0.58 -13.55
N SER A 95 6.89 0.21 -12.93
CA SER A 95 5.60 0.57 -13.51
C SER A 95 5.73 1.43 -14.75
N LEU A 96 6.72 2.32 -14.80
CA LEU A 96 7.02 3.13 -15.97
C LEU A 96 7.49 2.26 -17.15
N ALA A 97 8.35 1.26 -16.90
CA ALA A 97 8.78 0.31 -17.93
C ALA A 97 7.61 -0.51 -18.49
N VAL A 98 6.68 -0.94 -17.63
CA VAL A 98 5.46 -1.64 -18.04
C VAL A 98 4.55 -0.72 -18.87
N ALA A 99 4.27 0.49 -18.38
CA ALA A 99 3.40 1.45 -19.09
C ALA A 99 3.92 1.75 -20.50
N ARG A 100 5.23 2.03 -20.63
CA ARG A 100 5.88 2.26 -21.92
C ARG A 100 5.82 1.05 -22.84
N GLY A 101 6.16 -0.14 -22.36
CA GLY A 101 6.15 -1.33 -23.20
C GLY A 101 4.74 -1.80 -23.57
N TRP A 102 3.72 -1.42 -22.80
CA TRP A 102 2.32 -1.66 -23.14
C TRP A 102 1.75 -0.58 -24.09
N GLY A 103 2.46 0.54 -24.26
CA GLY A 103 2.05 1.64 -25.12
C GLY A 103 0.96 2.52 -24.53
N ILE A 104 0.62 2.34 -23.24
CA ILE A 104 -0.39 3.16 -22.55
C ILE A 104 0.11 4.60 -22.55
N GLY A 105 -0.74 5.57 -22.88
CA GLY A 105 -0.40 6.99 -22.74
C GLY A 105 0.75 7.44 -23.65
N SER A 106 0.85 6.84 -24.84
CA SER A 106 1.89 7.13 -25.83
C SER A 106 1.84 8.60 -26.28
N THR A 107 3.00 9.28 -26.22
CA THR A 107 3.21 10.61 -26.83
C THR A 107 3.07 10.62 -28.35
N GLU A 108 3.20 9.47 -29.01
CA GLU A 108 3.08 9.42 -30.47
C GLU A 108 1.63 9.67 -30.92
N ASP A 109 0.67 9.41 -30.04
CA ASP A 109 -0.76 9.46 -30.35
C ASP A 109 -1.53 10.49 -29.48
N ASP A 110 -0.84 11.28 -28.63
CA ASP A 110 -1.44 12.23 -27.67
C ASP A 110 -2.59 11.59 -26.86
N ASN A 111 -2.42 10.31 -26.47
CA ASN A 111 -3.50 9.54 -25.85
C ASN A 111 -3.50 9.70 -24.31
N PRO A 112 -4.63 10.09 -23.69
CA PRO A 112 -4.77 10.06 -22.25
C PRO A 112 -4.76 8.62 -21.74
N GLY A 113 -3.98 8.34 -20.70
CA GLY A 113 -3.97 7.01 -20.13
C GLY A 113 -3.30 6.87 -18.78
N LEU A 114 -3.56 5.74 -18.13
CA LEU A 114 -2.96 5.39 -16.85
C LEU A 114 -2.73 3.90 -16.68
N LEU A 115 -1.76 3.55 -15.85
CA LEU A 115 -1.48 2.18 -15.42
C LEU A 115 -1.40 2.11 -13.90
N LEU A 116 -2.30 1.38 -13.26
CA LEU A 116 -2.15 0.97 -11.85
C LEU A 116 -1.35 -0.33 -11.77
N LEU A 117 -0.16 -0.27 -11.17
CA LEU A 117 0.67 -1.43 -10.89
C LEU A 117 0.71 -1.73 -9.39
N VAL A 118 0.54 -3.00 -9.02
CA VAL A 118 0.53 -3.49 -7.64
C VAL A 118 1.51 -4.64 -7.49
N ALA A 119 2.46 -4.53 -6.57
CA ALA A 119 3.39 -5.58 -6.19
C ALA A 119 3.04 -6.12 -4.80
N ILE A 120 2.44 -7.32 -4.76
CA ILE A 120 1.79 -7.88 -3.56
C ILE A 120 2.79 -8.21 -2.45
N GLU A 121 3.87 -8.91 -2.76
CA GLU A 121 4.91 -9.31 -1.80
C GLU A 121 5.72 -8.11 -1.32
N ASP A 122 5.88 -7.09 -2.17
CA ASP A 122 6.60 -5.85 -1.83
C ASP A 122 5.73 -4.88 -1.00
N ARG A 123 4.41 -5.11 -0.93
CA ARG A 123 3.40 -4.18 -0.40
C ARG A 123 3.53 -2.77 -0.97
N LYS A 124 3.76 -2.69 -2.29
CA LYS A 124 3.92 -1.41 -3.01
C LYS A 124 2.95 -1.33 -4.18
N TYR A 125 2.49 -0.12 -4.46
CA TYR A 125 1.69 0.18 -5.64
C TYR A 125 2.12 1.52 -6.23
N PHE A 126 1.90 1.69 -7.52
CA PHE A 126 2.10 2.96 -8.21
C PHE A 126 1.13 3.07 -9.38
N THR A 127 0.50 4.23 -9.56
CA THR A 127 -0.28 4.57 -10.75
C THR A 127 0.51 5.55 -11.60
N GLN A 128 0.91 5.14 -12.80
CA GLN A 128 1.47 6.02 -13.83
C GLN A 128 0.31 6.74 -14.52
N VAL A 129 0.40 8.05 -14.70
CA VAL A 129 -0.60 8.88 -15.40
C VAL A 129 0.11 9.63 -16.51
N SER A 130 -0.43 9.58 -17.74
CA SER A 130 0.12 10.35 -18.86
C SER A 130 -0.17 11.84 -18.68
N ASN A 131 0.66 12.71 -19.25
CA ASN A 131 0.43 14.16 -19.16
C ASN A 131 -0.96 14.54 -19.71
N ASP A 132 -1.43 13.84 -20.75
CA ASP A 132 -2.69 14.09 -21.45
C ASP A 132 -3.94 13.73 -20.63
N LEU A 133 -3.76 13.04 -19.50
CA LEU A 133 -4.82 12.75 -18.51
C LEU A 133 -4.63 13.51 -17.19
N GLY A 134 -3.53 14.26 -17.07
CA GLY A 134 -3.12 14.91 -15.81
C GLY A 134 -4.06 16.02 -15.36
N ASP A 135 -4.78 16.66 -16.29
CA ASP A 135 -5.73 17.72 -15.99
C ASP A 135 -7.04 17.16 -15.41
N GLU A 136 -7.53 16.04 -15.94
CA GLU A 136 -8.73 15.34 -15.45
C GLU A 136 -8.45 14.54 -14.19
N LEU A 137 -7.26 13.94 -14.08
CA LEU A 137 -6.87 13.07 -12.98
C LEU A 137 -5.48 13.42 -12.41
N PRO A 138 -5.36 14.53 -11.65
CA PRO A 138 -4.07 14.96 -11.11
C PRO A 138 -3.50 14.00 -10.06
N ASP A 139 -2.17 13.91 -9.98
CA ASP A 139 -1.42 13.03 -9.08
C ASP A 139 -1.87 13.10 -7.61
N GLY A 140 -2.15 14.31 -7.13
CA GLY A 140 -2.64 14.53 -5.75
C GLY A 140 -3.97 13.85 -5.48
N LEU A 141 -4.87 13.84 -6.47
CA LEU A 141 -6.16 13.19 -6.41
C LEU A 141 -6.02 11.68 -6.52
N VAL A 142 -5.20 11.18 -7.47
CA VAL A 142 -4.84 9.76 -7.59
C VAL A 142 -4.35 9.20 -6.26
N GLY A 143 -3.35 9.86 -5.65
CA GLY A 143 -2.81 9.46 -4.37
C GLY A 143 -3.85 9.50 -3.24
N SER A 144 -4.78 10.45 -3.28
CA SER A 144 -5.87 10.55 -2.31
C SER A 144 -6.84 9.38 -2.43
N LEU A 145 -7.29 9.07 -3.65
CA LEU A 145 -8.19 7.95 -3.93
C LEU A 145 -7.56 6.61 -3.54
N GLN A 146 -6.29 6.39 -3.88
CA GLN A 146 -5.57 5.17 -3.47
C GLN A 146 -5.51 5.02 -1.94
N ARG A 147 -5.23 6.10 -1.20
CA ARG A 147 -5.20 6.04 0.27
C ARG A 147 -6.57 5.79 0.89
N GLN A 148 -7.65 6.22 0.23
CA GLN A 148 -9.03 6.08 0.72
C GLN A 148 -9.66 4.73 0.36
N LEU A 149 -9.35 4.18 -0.81
CA LEU A 149 -10.03 3.01 -1.39
C LEU A 149 -9.09 1.80 -1.47
N LEU A 150 -7.92 1.97 -2.08
CA LEU A 150 -6.96 0.89 -2.32
C LEU A 150 -6.33 0.39 -1.00
N VAL A 151 -5.73 1.29 -0.23
CA VAL A 151 -4.93 0.93 0.97
C VAL A 151 -5.74 0.21 2.05
N PRO A 152 -6.95 0.66 2.43
CA PRO A 152 -7.73 -0.04 3.46
C PRO A 152 -8.13 -1.46 3.04
N ALA A 153 -8.51 -1.65 1.77
CA ALA A 153 -8.86 -2.96 1.23
C ALA A 153 -7.64 -3.89 1.18
N PHE A 154 -6.48 -3.39 0.78
CA PHE A 154 -5.24 -4.16 0.75
C PHE A 154 -4.78 -4.59 2.15
N ARG A 155 -4.98 -3.74 3.17
CA ARG A 155 -4.75 -4.09 4.58
C ARG A 155 -5.70 -5.17 5.09
N ALA A 156 -6.91 -5.23 4.54
CA ALA A 156 -7.88 -6.29 4.82
C ALA A 156 -7.63 -7.58 4.00
N GLY A 157 -6.68 -7.57 3.07
CA GLY A 157 -6.40 -8.69 2.16
C GLY A 157 -7.38 -8.80 0.99
N ASP A 158 -8.23 -7.80 0.77
CA ASP A 158 -9.24 -7.77 -0.30
C ASP A 158 -8.71 -6.96 -1.50
N TYR A 159 -7.76 -7.54 -2.23
CA TYR A 159 -7.08 -6.86 -3.34
C TYR A 159 -8.02 -6.57 -4.51
N GLY A 160 -8.92 -7.52 -4.83
CA GLY A 160 -9.88 -7.37 -5.92
C GLY A 160 -10.81 -6.18 -5.69
N LYS A 161 -11.38 -6.07 -4.47
CA LYS A 161 -12.23 -4.93 -4.10
C LYS A 161 -11.46 -3.62 -4.12
N GLY A 162 -10.26 -3.59 -3.55
CA GLY A 162 -9.45 -2.37 -3.51
C GLY A 162 -9.13 -1.83 -4.90
N ILE A 163 -8.73 -2.71 -5.82
CA ILE A 163 -8.46 -2.36 -7.21
C ILE A 163 -9.73 -1.87 -7.89
N GLU A 164 -10.83 -2.60 -7.76
CA GLU A 164 -12.09 -2.22 -8.39
C GLU A 164 -12.61 -0.86 -7.92
N ASP A 165 -12.74 -0.66 -6.61
CA ASP A 165 -13.26 0.58 -6.04
C ASP A 165 -12.40 1.77 -6.49
N THR A 166 -11.07 1.58 -6.60
CA THR A 166 -10.14 2.60 -7.08
C THR A 166 -10.31 2.89 -8.58
N ILE A 167 -10.50 1.86 -9.41
CA ILE A 167 -10.74 2.00 -10.85
C ILE A 167 -12.08 2.70 -11.12
N ASP A 168 -13.13 2.35 -10.38
CA ASP A 168 -14.42 3.04 -10.45
C ASP A 168 -14.26 4.53 -10.16
N ALA A 169 -13.55 4.87 -9.09
CA ALA A 169 -13.30 6.26 -8.72
C ALA A 169 -12.47 7.03 -9.77
N TYR A 170 -11.48 6.39 -10.40
CA TYR A 170 -10.75 7.01 -11.52
C TYR A 170 -11.67 7.28 -12.70
N ILE A 171 -12.48 6.29 -13.11
CA ILE A 171 -13.42 6.43 -14.22
C ILE A 171 -14.43 7.56 -13.93
N GLU A 172 -15.01 7.60 -12.74
CA GLU A 172 -15.96 8.64 -12.34
C GLU A 172 -15.33 10.03 -12.35
N THR A 173 -14.11 10.15 -11.84
CA THR A 173 -13.37 11.42 -11.81
C THR A 173 -13.11 11.94 -13.22
N VAL A 174 -12.63 11.08 -14.12
CA VAL A 174 -12.34 11.48 -15.50
C VAL A 174 -13.62 11.84 -16.25
N LYS A 175 -14.70 11.05 -16.09
CA LYS A 175 -16.02 11.39 -16.66
C LYS A 175 -16.56 12.73 -16.16
N ALA A 176 -16.41 13.01 -14.87
CA ALA A 176 -16.84 14.27 -14.28
C ALA A 176 -16.06 15.44 -14.88
N ALA A 177 -14.73 15.33 -15.00
CA ALA A 177 -13.90 16.35 -15.61
C ALA A 177 -14.26 16.59 -17.09
N GLN A 178 -14.41 15.53 -17.89
CA GLN A 178 -14.71 15.62 -19.33
C GLN A 178 -16.12 16.17 -19.62
N SER A 179 -17.11 15.87 -18.77
CA SER A 179 -18.48 16.34 -18.96
C SER A 179 -18.67 17.83 -18.64
N GLY A 180 -17.62 18.53 -18.17
CA GLY A 180 -17.72 19.92 -17.71
C GLY A 180 -18.68 20.11 -16.54
N LEU A 181 -19.18 19.01 -15.97
CA LEU A 181 -19.77 19.03 -14.65
C LEU A 181 -18.68 19.52 -13.72
N PRO A 182 -18.97 20.45 -12.79
CA PRO A 182 -18.01 20.71 -11.74
C PRO A 182 -17.71 19.36 -11.14
N VAL A 183 -16.47 18.89 -11.30
CA VAL A 183 -15.90 17.92 -10.37
C VAL A 183 -16.19 18.61 -9.06
N THR A 184 -17.18 18.09 -8.36
CA THR A 184 -17.35 18.41 -6.97
C THR A 184 -16.17 17.67 -6.38
N ALA A 185 -14.98 18.26 -6.53
CA ALA A 185 -14.19 18.61 -5.41
C ALA A 185 -15.16 19.38 -4.50
N SER A 186 -15.99 18.60 -3.82
CA SER A 186 -15.76 18.50 -2.41
C SER A 186 -14.23 18.40 -2.22
N THR A 187 -13.57 19.57 -2.25
CA THR A 187 -12.92 20.02 -1.02
C THR A 187 -13.83 19.45 0.05
N PRO A 188 -13.41 18.50 0.88
CA PRO A 188 -14.25 18.15 1.98
C PRO A 188 -14.37 19.44 2.83
N GLU A 189 -15.27 20.37 2.46
CA GLU A 189 -16.33 20.76 3.36
C GLU A 189 -16.74 19.45 3.95
N ARG A 190 -16.39 19.32 5.23
CA ARG A 190 -16.55 18.13 6.02
C ARG A 190 -18.05 17.87 6.11
N VAL A 191 -18.66 17.41 5.04
CA VAL A 191 -19.97 16.77 5.05
C VAL A 191 -19.64 15.37 5.49
N TYR A 192 -19.50 15.27 6.80
CA TYR A 192 -19.48 14.04 7.53
C TYR A 192 -20.88 13.43 7.46
N GLU A 193 -21.31 12.98 6.29
CA GLU A 193 -22.43 12.03 6.22
C GLU A 193 -21.87 10.64 6.51
N ARG A 194 -21.60 10.49 7.79
CA ARG A 194 -21.27 9.25 8.44
C ARG A 194 -22.54 8.44 8.60
N ASP A 195 -22.83 7.60 7.63
CA ASP A 195 -23.67 6.41 7.87
C ASP A 195 -22.82 5.32 8.53
N TYR A 196 -22.44 5.58 9.79
CA TYR A 196 -22.06 4.54 10.74
C TYR A 196 -23.08 4.49 11.86
N ASN A 197 -24.23 3.89 11.63
CA ASN A 197 -25.12 3.49 12.73
C ASN A 197 -25.71 2.10 12.43
N PHE A 198 -25.08 1.06 12.95
CA PHE A 198 -25.74 0.41 14.08
C PHE A 198 -24.85 0.19 15.32
N LEU A 199 -23.54 0.44 15.23
CA LEU A 199 -22.59 0.16 16.32
C LEU A 199 -21.74 1.36 16.77
N SER A 200 -21.86 2.54 16.13
CA SER A 200 -20.97 3.69 16.40
C SER A 200 -21.61 4.84 17.17
N SER A 201 -22.91 4.77 17.50
CA SER A 201 -23.55 5.81 18.30
C SER A 201 -22.95 5.83 19.71
N GLY A 202 -22.73 7.02 20.27
CA GLY A 202 -22.33 7.18 21.67
C GLY A 202 -23.27 6.44 22.63
N PHE A 203 -24.49 6.11 22.19
CA PHE A 203 -25.47 5.27 22.86
C PHE A 203 -25.01 3.81 23.02
N ALA A 204 -24.39 3.19 22.01
CA ALA A 204 -23.88 1.82 22.11
C ALA A 204 -22.65 1.72 23.03
N ARG A 205 -21.77 2.74 23.00
CA ARG A 205 -20.67 2.86 23.96
C ARG A 205 -21.16 3.13 25.38
N PHE A 206 -22.18 3.98 25.53
CA PHE A 206 -22.82 4.24 26.81
C PHE A 206 -23.50 2.98 27.37
N ILE A 207 -24.21 2.21 26.55
CA ILE A 207 -24.83 0.93 26.94
C ILE A 207 -23.76 -0.12 27.28
N CYS A 208 -22.67 -0.22 26.51
CA CYS A 208 -21.55 -1.11 26.84
C CYS A 208 -20.87 -0.72 28.16
N CYS A 209 -20.58 0.56 28.37
CA CYS A 209 -20.00 1.04 29.63
C CYS A 209 -20.95 0.83 30.81
N LEU A 210 -22.25 1.10 30.64
CA LEU A 210 -23.28 0.84 31.66
C LEU A 210 -23.38 -0.66 31.98
N ALA A 211 -23.34 -1.53 30.96
CA ALA A 211 -23.36 -2.98 31.15
C ALA A 211 -22.11 -3.48 31.89
N ILE A 212 -20.93 -2.95 31.58
CA ILE A 212 -19.68 -3.27 32.30
C ILE A 212 -19.74 -2.79 33.75
N VAL A 213 -20.25 -1.58 34.02
CA VAL A 213 -20.40 -1.06 35.38
C VAL A 213 -21.41 -1.88 36.18
N LEU A 214 -22.55 -2.23 35.59
CA LEU A 214 -23.54 -3.10 36.24
C LEU A 214 -23.01 -4.52 36.48
N PHE A 215 -22.18 -5.04 35.57
CA PHE A 215 -21.51 -6.32 35.73
C PHE A 215 -20.48 -6.30 36.87
N LEU A 216 -19.70 -5.23 37.01
CA LEU A 216 -18.76 -5.05 38.13
C LEU A 216 -19.49 -4.88 39.47
N ILE A 217 -20.62 -4.16 39.49
CA ILE A 217 -21.48 -4.03 40.68
C ILE A 217 -22.10 -5.39 41.04
N ALA A 218 -22.52 -6.18 40.05
CA ALA A 218 -23.04 -7.52 40.27
C ALA A 218 -21.97 -8.48 40.83
N ILE A 219 -20.72 -8.40 40.36
CA ILE A 219 -19.59 -9.16 40.94
C ILE A 219 -19.32 -8.71 42.38
N ALA A 220 -19.33 -7.41 42.67
CA ALA A 220 -19.14 -6.89 44.01
C ALA A 220 -20.26 -7.34 44.97
N TYR A 221 -21.51 -7.38 44.51
CA TYR A 221 -22.66 -7.83 45.30
C TYR A 221 -22.73 -9.35 45.43
N ALA A 222 -22.28 -10.10 44.43
CA ALA A 222 -22.16 -11.56 44.46
C ALA A 222 -21.04 -12.01 45.41
N ASN A 223 -19.91 -11.29 45.43
CA ASN A 223 -18.82 -11.54 46.39
C ASN A 223 -19.21 -11.15 47.83
N ASN A 224 -20.23 -10.32 48.02
CA ASN A 224 -20.71 -9.93 49.35
C ASN A 224 -21.72 -10.92 49.97
N ARG A 225 -21.96 -12.08 49.34
CA ARG A 225 -22.74 -13.19 49.92
C ARG A 225 -21.89 -14.38 50.37
N GLY A 226 -20.57 -14.28 50.32
CA GLY A 226 -19.67 -15.34 50.77
C GLY A 226 -18.76 -14.91 51.91
N GLY A 227 -19.24 -15.03 53.16
CA GLY A 227 -18.43 -15.11 54.39
C GLY A 227 -17.69 -13.83 54.80
N GLY A 228 -17.85 -13.26 55.99
CA GLY A 228 -17.77 -13.98 57.26
C GLY A 228 -16.34 -14.00 57.78
N GLY A 229 -15.94 -12.92 58.46
CA GLY A 229 -14.95 -12.94 59.55
C GLY A 229 -13.48 -12.68 59.20
N GLY A 230 -12.81 -11.89 60.04
CA GLY A 230 -11.36 -12.01 60.22
C GLY A 230 -10.58 -10.70 60.38
N ARG A 231 -10.31 -10.36 61.64
CA ARG A 231 -9.35 -9.36 62.14
C ARG A 231 -7.95 -9.39 61.49
N GLY A 232 -7.37 -8.19 61.37
CA GLY A 232 -5.91 -7.91 61.41
C GLY A 232 -5.25 -7.93 60.04
N GLY A 233 -4.36 -7.03 59.64
CA GLY A 233 -3.68 -5.92 60.30
C GLY A 233 -2.45 -5.60 59.44
N GLY A 234 -2.19 -4.31 59.19
CA GLY A 234 -0.90 -3.79 58.74
C GLY A 234 -0.63 -3.77 57.23
N GLY A 235 -0.22 -2.60 56.74
CA GLY A 235 0.73 -2.49 55.61
C GLY A 235 0.16 -2.03 54.28
N GLY A 236 -0.01 -0.71 54.16
CA GLY A 236 0.06 0.15 52.96
C GLY A 236 0.01 -0.45 51.55
N GLY A 237 -0.93 0.07 50.75
CA GLY A 237 -0.90 0.00 49.28
C GLY A 237 -2.24 -0.32 48.61
N GLY A 238 -3.37 0.05 49.21
CA GLY A 238 -4.69 -0.07 48.56
C GLY A 238 -5.11 1.28 47.99
N ILE A 239 -5.40 1.33 46.70
CA ILE A 239 -6.00 2.49 46.06
C ILE A 239 -7.46 2.52 46.53
N ASP A 240 -7.80 3.46 47.40
CA ASP A 240 -9.17 3.60 47.90
C ASP A 240 -10.06 4.15 46.78
N GLY A 241 -11.36 3.83 46.80
CA GLY A 241 -12.29 4.23 45.73
C GLY A 241 -12.40 5.74 45.48
N GLY A 242 -11.90 6.58 46.39
CA GLY A 242 -11.74 8.02 46.21
C GLY A 242 -10.55 8.43 45.34
N ASP A 243 -9.49 7.62 45.28
CA ASP A 243 -8.26 7.92 44.54
C ASP A 243 -8.43 7.71 43.02
N VAL A 244 -9.32 6.81 42.62
CA VAL A 244 -9.65 6.59 41.20
C VAL A 244 -10.44 7.76 40.63
N LEU A 245 -11.31 8.38 41.45
CA LEU A 245 -12.04 9.60 41.09
C LEU A 245 -11.07 10.79 40.92
N ALA A 246 -10.06 10.89 41.78
CA ALA A 246 -9.03 11.93 41.69
C ALA A 246 -8.15 11.79 40.44
N LEU A 247 -7.81 10.57 40.02
CA LEU A 247 -7.04 10.30 38.80
C LEU A 247 -7.84 10.56 37.52
N ILE A 248 -9.13 10.22 37.50
CA ILE A 248 -10.04 10.51 36.38
C ILE A 248 -10.28 12.02 36.26
N LEU A 249 -10.42 12.73 37.38
CA LEU A 249 -10.62 14.17 37.40
C LEU A 249 -9.33 14.94 37.05
N ALA A 250 -8.15 14.44 37.45
CA ALA A 250 -6.86 14.97 37.03
C ALA A 250 -6.61 14.80 35.52
N GLY A 251 -7.09 13.71 34.91
CA GLY A 251 -7.06 13.50 33.46
C GLY A 251 -8.00 14.42 32.68
N LEU A 252 -9.10 14.88 33.29
CA LEU A 252 -10.09 15.77 32.67
C LEU A 252 -9.74 17.27 32.82
N LEU A 253 -9.08 17.66 33.91
CA LEU A 253 -8.73 19.06 34.20
C LEU A 253 -7.39 19.51 33.59
N ASN A 254 -6.57 18.60 33.05
CA ASN A 254 -5.24 18.91 32.47
C ASN A 254 -5.27 19.31 30.98
N SER A 255 -6.38 19.84 30.47
CA SER A 255 -6.50 20.29 29.06
C SER A 255 -6.29 21.80 28.87
N GLY A 256 -5.49 22.44 29.73
CA GLY A 256 -5.12 23.84 29.51
C GLY A 256 -4.06 24.37 30.47
N SER A 257 -3.00 24.91 29.88
CA SER A 257 -1.94 25.77 30.44
C SER A 257 -0.57 25.14 30.77
N SER A 258 0.42 25.91 30.33
CA SER A 258 1.84 25.71 30.09
C SER A 258 2.78 25.70 31.30
N GLY A 259 3.98 25.14 31.09
CA GLY A 259 5.22 25.42 31.82
C GLY A 259 5.69 24.22 32.65
N GLY A 260 6.88 23.62 32.50
CA GLY A 260 8.14 24.01 31.87
C GLY A 260 9.24 23.89 32.92
N SER A 261 10.14 22.88 32.81
CA SER A 261 11.57 22.97 33.19
C SER A 261 12.29 21.60 33.19
N SER A 262 13.28 21.50 32.29
CA SER A 262 14.66 20.97 32.44
C SER A 262 14.97 19.59 33.01
N SER A 263 15.56 18.74 32.15
CA SER A 263 16.88 18.07 32.25
C SER A 263 16.89 16.98 31.15
N GLY A 264 17.88 16.74 30.31
CA GLY A 264 19.31 16.98 30.34
C GLY A 264 19.94 15.67 29.84
N TRP A 265 20.36 15.61 28.57
CA TRP A 265 21.18 14.52 28.04
C TRP A 265 21.85 14.97 26.74
N SER A 266 23.17 14.85 26.79
CA SER A 266 24.15 15.14 25.77
C SER A 266 24.67 13.84 25.17
N SER A 267 24.73 13.78 23.84
CA SER A 267 25.70 13.04 23.01
C SER A 267 25.40 13.49 21.56
N GLY A 268 26.23 14.23 20.81
CA GLY A 268 27.59 13.88 20.37
C GLY A 268 27.52 12.61 19.52
N GLY A 269 27.78 12.55 18.21
CA GLY A 269 28.17 13.51 17.19
C GLY A 269 28.46 12.70 15.90
N SER A 270 28.20 13.34 14.75
CA SER A 270 28.80 13.15 13.41
C SER A 270 28.88 11.77 12.74
N SER A 271 28.30 11.67 11.54
CA SER A 271 29.08 11.40 10.32
C SER A 271 28.27 11.80 9.07
N ASP A 272 28.69 12.93 8.50
CA ASP A 272 29.00 13.14 7.09
C ASP A 272 28.32 12.24 6.04
N TRP A 273 27.44 12.85 5.24
CA TRP A 273 27.29 12.44 3.84
C TRP A 273 27.45 13.65 2.93
N SER A 274 28.69 13.85 2.50
CA SER A 274 29.06 14.72 1.40
C SER A 274 29.28 13.89 0.14
N GLY A 275 28.63 14.28 -0.97
CA GLY A 275 29.24 14.17 -2.29
C GLY A 275 28.59 13.20 -3.31
N GLY A 276 28.33 13.76 -4.49
CA GLY A 276 28.04 13.06 -5.76
C GLY A 276 26.56 13.11 -6.12
N GLY A 277 26.04 13.98 -6.99
CA GLY A 277 26.60 14.44 -8.26
C GLY A 277 26.21 13.44 -9.35
N GLY A 278 25.10 13.68 -10.06
CA GLY A 278 24.63 12.81 -11.14
C GLY A 278 23.19 13.05 -11.58
N TRP A 279 22.86 14.29 -11.96
CA TRP A 279 21.69 14.54 -12.81
C TRP A 279 22.10 14.23 -14.25
N GLY A 280 21.60 13.14 -14.83
CA GLY A 280 21.93 12.75 -16.19
C GLY A 280 20.93 11.73 -16.74
N GLY A 281 20.27 12.12 -17.84
CA GLY A 281 19.58 11.19 -18.73
C GLY A 281 18.06 11.35 -18.82
N PHE A 282 17.55 12.53 -19.14
CA PHE A 282 16.25 12.60 -19.81
C PHE A 282 16.45 12.14 -21.27
N GLY A 283 15.84 11.02 -21.63
CA GLY A 283 15.96 10.48 -22.98
C GLY A 283 14.99 9.32 -23.26
N GLY A 284 13.87 9.64 -23.90
CA GLY A 284 13.27 8.84 -24.97
C GLY A 284 12.08 7.93 -24.62
N GLY A 285 10.88 8.34 -25.06
CA GLY A 285 9.75 7.46 -25.42
C GLY A 285 8.60 7.35 -24.39
N GLY A 286 7.76 8.38 -24.25
CA GLY A 286 6.47 8.31 -23.53
C GLY A 286 6.12 9.56 -22.70
N SER A 287 4.81 9.88 -22.57
CA SER A 287 4.26 11.11 -21.95
C SER A 287 4.28 11.09 -20.42
N PHE A 288 5.01 10.15 -19.82
CA PHE A 288 5.10 9.99 -18.37
C PHE A 288 6.24 10.85 -17.84
N GLY A 289 6.03 12.17 -17.82
CA GLY A 289 7.00 13.18 -17.39
C GLY A 289 7.25 13.24 -15.87
N GLY A 290 7.08 12.12 -15.16
CA GLY A 290 7.13 12.05 -13.69
C GLY A 290 5.78 12.14 -12.99
N GLY A 291 4.67 12.07 -13.73
CA GLY A 291 3.31 12.05 -13.19
C GLY A 291 2.91 10.69 -12.60
N GLY A 292 1.98 10.71 -11.65
CA GLY A 292 1.43 9.55 -10.98
C GLY A 292 1.47 9.62 -9.45
N ALA A 293 0.94 8.59 -8.80
CA ALA A 293 1.00 8.45 -7.35
C ALA A 293 1.16 6.99 -6.92
N GLY A 294 1.94 6.77 -5.88
CA GLY A 294 2.17 5.44 -5.31
C GLY A 294 2.48 5.47 -3.83
N GLY A 295 2.55 4.28 -3.25
CA GLY A 295 2.75 4.09 -1.82
C GLY A 295 2.83 2.61 -1.45
N GLY A 296 2.72 2.35 -0.15
CA GLY A 296 2.63 0.98 0.38
C GLY A 296 1.54 0.85 1.44
N TRP A 297 1.24 -0.38 1.84
CA TRP A 297 0.15 -0.69 2.79
C TRP A 297 0.57 -1.53 4.00
#